data_AF-A0A355R235-F1
#
_entry.id   AF-A0A355R235-F1
#
_cell.length_a   1.000
_cell.length_b   1.000
_cell.length_c   1.000
_cell.angle_alpha   90.00
_cell.angle_beta   90.00
_cell.angle_gamma   90.00
#
_symmetry.space_group_name_H-M   'P 1'
#
loop_
_entity.id
_entity.type
_entity.pdbx_description
1 polymer ?
#
loop_
_entity_poly.entity_id
_entity_poly.type
_entity_poly.pdbx_seq_one_letter_code
_entity_poly.pdbx_strand_id
1 'polypeptide(L)'
;MSSPESSELGVLDICNQLIHYYWMQTWSESTTFKGMLVFSDFMRHKWAYEFAIQDLIALFSVFADDSSAVCELSFQWSEKKQDYVAAYAR
;
A
#
# COMPACT_ATOMS: atom_id res chain seq x y z
N MET A 1 -15.16 16.57 12.90
CA MET A 1 -14.32 15.99 11.82
C MET A 1 -15.17 14.92 11.19
N SER A 2 -15.54 15.10 9.93
CA SER A 2 -16.29 14.11 9.16
C SER A 2 -15.48 12.80 9.12
N SER A 3 -16.16 11.67 9.27
CA SER A 3 -15.56 10.35 9.17
C SER A 3 -14.85 10.19 7.81
N PRO A 4 -13.76 9.38 7.73
CA PRO A 4 -13.15 9.08 6.44
C PRO A 4 -14.20 8.52 5.48
N GLU A 5 -14.30 9.13 4.31
CA GLU A 5 -15.23 8.68 3.26
C GLU A 5 -14.57 7.52 2.52
N SER A 6 -15.27 6.38 2.46
CA SER A 6 -14.85 5.28 1.61
C SER A 6 -14.98 5.72 0.15
N SER A 7 -13.89 5.63 -0.60
CA SER A 7 -13.88 5.92 -2.03
C SER A 7 -13.01 4.93 -2.77
N GLU A 8 -13.48 4.46 -3.92
CA GLU A 8 -12.66 3.68 -4.83
C GLU A 8 -11.68 4.61 -5.56
N LEU A 9 -10.41 4.20 -5.60
CA LEU A 9 -9.36 4.86 -6.37
C LEU A 9 -8.84 3.89 -7.43
N GLY A 10 -8.57 4.40 -8.62
CA GLY A 10 -7.93 3.62 -9.67
C GLY A 10 -6.49 3.27 -9.28
N VAL A 11 -5.96 2.18 -9.85
CA VAL A 11 -4.58 1.72 -9.59
C VAL A 11 -3.55 2.85 -9.80
N LEU A 12 -3.68 3.60 -10.89
CA LEU A 12 -2.78 4.71 -11.20
C LEU A 12 -2.94 5.87 -10.20
N ASP A 13 -4.15 6.13 -9.71
CA ASP A 13 -4.36 7.17 -8.71
C ASP A 13 -3.70 6.80 -7.39
N ILE A 14 -3.81 5.53 -6.96
CA ILE A 14 -3.12 5.00 -5.78
C ILE A 14 -1.61 5.15 -5.94
N CYS A 15 -1.05 4.70 -7.07
CA CYS A 15 0.38 4.87 -7.37
C CYS A 15 0.80 6.34 -7.34
N ASN A 16 0.01 7.24 -7.94
CA ASN A 16 0.28 8.66 -7.95
C ASN A 16 0.27 9.25 -6.55
N GLN A 17 -0.68 8.88 -5.67
CA GLN A 17 -0.65 9.31 -4.27
C GLN A 17 0.62 8.84 -3.56
N LEU A 18 1.05 7.59 -3.81
CA LEU A 18 2.19 6.97 -3.14
C LEU A 18 3.55 7.49 -3.61
N ILE A 19 3.66 8.02 -4.83
CA ILE A 19 4.93 8.62 -5.33
C ILE A 19 4.96 10.15 -5.14
N HIS A 20 3.80 10.80 -5.10
CA HIS A 20 3.66 12.25 -4.90
C HIS A 20 3.21 12.60 -3.48
N TYR A 21 3.53 11.77 -2.49
CA TYR A 21 3.26 12.09 -1.09
C TYR A 21 4.27 13.12 -0.56
N TYR A 22 3.80 13.99 0.32
CA TYR A 22 4.67 14.86 1.12
C TYR A 22 4.82 14.35 2.55
N TRP A 23 3.88 13.54 3.04
CA TRP A 23 3.97 12.88 4.33
C TRP A 23 3.26 11.54 4.34
N MET A 24 3.81 10.61 5.12
CA MET A 24 3.30 9.25 5.26
C MET A 24 3.51 8.77 6.69
N GLN A 25 2.52 8.09 7.24
CA GLN A 25 2.65 7.37 8.51
C GLN A 25 2.01 5.99 8.40
N THR A 26 2.76 4.97 8.74
CA THR A 26 2.24 3.61 8.90
C THR A 26 1.78 3.41 10.34
N TRP A 27 0.82 2.52 10.55
CA TRP A 27 0.53 1.99 11.88
C TRP A 27 0.41 0.47 11.85
N SER A 28 0.69 -0.10 13.00
CA SER A 28 0.62 -1.53 13.25
C SER A 28 -0.38 -1.80 14.36
N GLU A 29 -1.06 -2.94 14.26
CA GLU A 29 -1.75 -3.53 15.41
C GLU A 29 -0.93 -4.71 15.89
N SER A 30 -0.49 -4.66 17.15
CA SER A 30 0.49 -5.59 17.70
C SER A 30 1.78 -5.58 16.85
N THR A 31 2.02 -6.64 16.09
CA THR A 31 3.22 -6.86 15.28
C THR A 31 2.95 -6.81 13.78
N THR A 32 1.71 -6.52 13.36
CA THR A 32 1.29 -6.54 11.95
C THR A 32 1.07 -5.13 11.43
N PHE A 33 1.68 -4.77 10.29
CA PHE A 33 1.31 -3.51 9.61
C PHE A 33 -0.12 -3.59 9.09
N LYS A 34 -0.97 -2.65 9.55
CA LYS A 34 -2.40 -2.66 9.22
C LYS A 34 -2.73 -1.69 8.12
N GLY A 35 -2.20 -0.48 8.22
CA GLY A 35 -2.48 0.54 7.25
C GLY A 35 -1.47 1.66 7.26
N MET A 36 -1.74 2.62 6.39
CA MET A 36 -0.95 3.82 6.25
C MET A 36 -1.84 5.01 5.93
N LEU A 37 -1.47 6.15 6.52
CA LEU A 37 -1.97 7.46 6.17
C LEU A 37 -1.00 8.06 5.17
N VAL A 38 -1.50 8.44 4.00
CA VAL A 38 -0.75 9.10 2.94
C VAL A 38 -1.34 10.47 2.74
N PHE A 39 -0.47 11.47 2.79
CA PHE A 39 -0.84 12.84 2.49
C PHE A 39 -0.15 13.26 1.20
N SER A 40 -0.95 13.57 0.17
CA SER A 40 -0.51 13.89 -1.19
C SER A 40 -1.43 14.94 -1.80
N ASP A 41 -0.90 15.81 -2.65
CA ASP A 41 -1.64 16.87 -3.34
C ASP A 41 -1.97 16.53 -4.80
N PHE A 42 -1.78 15.27 -5.22
CA PHE A 42 -2.02 14.84 -6.60
C PHE A 42 -3.47 15.09 -7.05
N MET A 43 -4.46 14.77 -6.22
CA MET A 43 -5.86 15.12 -6.50
C MET A 43 -6.24 16.44 -5.85
N ARG A 44 -6.79 17.36 -6.65
CA ARG A 44 -7.35 18.60 -6.10
C ARG A 44 -8.45 18.29 -5.09
N HIS A 45 -8.40 18.98 -3.95
CA HIS A 45 -9.36 18.89 -2.85
C HIS A 45 -9.40 17.57 -2.07
N LYS A 46 -8.52 16.61 -2.38
CA LYS A 46 -8.33 15.38 -1.59
C LYS A 46 -6.86 15.19 -1.26
N TRP A 47 -6.55 15.17 0.03
CA TRP A 47 -5.17 15.35 0.49
C TRP A 47 -4.74 14.39 1.59
N ALA A 48 -5.67 13.60 2.13
CA ALA A 48 -5.41 12.57 3.12
C ALA A 48 -6.09 11.28 2.68
N TYR A 49 -5.30 10.21 2.64
CA TYR A 49 -5.72 8.88 2.20
C TYR A 49 -5.36 7.89 3.28
N GLU A 50 -6.28 6.96 3.53
CA GLU A 50 -6.05 5.81 4.38
C GLU A 50 -6.02 4.56 3.49
N PHE A 51 -4.92 3.83 3.52
CA PHE A 51 -4.77 2.58 2.77
C PHE A 51 -4.55 1.42 3.74
N ALA A 52 -5.32 0.35 3.55
CA ALA A 52 -5.01 -0.93 4.19
C ALA A 52 -3.83 -1.59 3.47
N ILE A 53 -2.87 -2.11 4.23
CA ILE A 53 -1.67 -2.74 3.66
C ILE A 53 -2.02 -3.98 2.82
N GLN A 54 -3.05 -4.73 3.22
CA GLN A 54 -3.49 -5.92 2.47
C GLN A 54 -3.97 -5.57 1.06
N ASP A 55 -4.71 -4.47 0.91
CA ASP A 55 -5.21 -4.02 -0.39
C ASP A 55 -4.07 -3.54 -1.29
N LEU A 56 -3.07 -2.85 -0.71
CA LEU A 56 -1.87 -2.45 -1.45
C LEU A 56 -1.03 -3.65 -1.90
N ILE A 57 -0.87 -4.66 -1.06
CA ILE A 57 -0.17 -5.90 -1.46
C ILE A 57 -0.91 -6.57 -2.61
N ALA A 58 -2.23 -6.74 -2.50
CA ALA A 58 -3.04 -7.32 -3.57
C ALA A 58 -2.93 -6.54 -4.88
N LEU A 59 -2.98 -5.20 -4.81
CA LEU A 59 -2.79 -4.31 -5.95
C LEU A 59 -1.43 -4.51 -6.61
N PHE A 60 -0.35 -4.56 -5.82
CA PHE A 60 1.00 -4.66 -6.36
C PHE A 60 1.36 -6.06 -6.85
N SER A 61 0.72 -7.10 -6.31
CA SER A 61 0.86 -8.47 -6.83
C SER A 61 0.45 -8.58 -8.30
N VAL A 62 -0.57 -7.84 -8.75
CA VAL A 62 -0.96 -7.81 -10.18
C VAL A 62 0.20 -7.35 -11.07
N PHE A 63 0.97 -6.34 -10.64
CA PHE A 63 2.14 -5.91 -11.40
C PHE A 63 3.27 -6.92 -11.37
N ALA A 64 3.45 -7.65 -10.26
CA ALA A 64 4.43 -8.74 -10.21
C ALA A 64 4.05 -9.89 -11.16
N ASP A 65 2.75 -10.17 -11.31
CA ASP A 65 2.24 -11.22 -12.18
C ASP A 65 2.27 -10.82 -13.67
N ASP A 66 1.95 -9.56 -14.01
CA ASP A 66 1.90 -9.06 -15.40
C ASP A 66 3.27 -8.57 -15.93
N SER A 67 4.14 -8.05 -15.07
CA SER A 67 5.45 -7.53 -15.45
C SER A 67 6.52 -8.59 -15.20
N SER A 68 6.90 -9.32 -16.24
CA SER A 68 8.04 -10.25 -16.26
C SER A 68 9.41 -9.63 -15.90
N ALA A 69 9.47 -8.38 -15.42
CA ALA A 69 10.65 -7.73 -14.88
C ALA A 69 10.81 -7.92 -13.36
N VAL A 70 9.75 -8.33 -12.65
CA VAL A 70 9.77 -8.64 -11.21
C VAL A 70 9.46 -10.12 -11.02
N CYS A 71 10.27 -11.00 -11.62
CA CYS A 71 10.06 -12.45 -11.51
C CYS A 71 10.23 -13.01 -10.09
N GLU A 72 10.76 -12.22 -9.15
CA GLU A 72 11.33 -12.76 -7.91
C GLU A 72 10.81 -12.10 -6.63
N LEU A 73 10.02 -11.01 -6.69
CA LEU A 73 9.49 -10.37 -5.50
C LEU A 73 8.11 -10.95 -5.18
N SER A 74 8.08 -11.89 -4.24
CA SER A 74 6.83 -12.35 -3.63
C SER A 74 6.70 -11.81 -2.22
N PHE A 75 5.49 -11.46 -1.78
CA PHE A 75 5.24 -11.14 -0.38
C PHE A 75 4.63 -12.35 0.31
N GLN A 76 5.26 -12.80 1.39
CA GLN A 76 4.78 -13.95 2.15
C GLN A 76 4.50 -13.52 3.59
N TRP A 77 3.40 -14.02 4.15
CA TRP A 77 3.12 -13.87 5.56
C TRP A 77 4.19 -14.61 6.38
N SER A 78 4.90 -13.89 7.25
CA SER A 78 5.87 -14.47 8.17
C SER A 78 5.25 -14.61 9.55
N GLU A 79 4.92 -15.84 9.97
CA GLU A 79 4.42 -16.10 11.32
C GLU A 79 5.38 -15.61 12.41
N LYS A 80 6.68 -15.62 12.14
CA LYS A 80 7.70 -15.14 13.10
C LYS A 80 7.66 -13.62 13.29
N LYS A 81 7.45 -12.88 12.20
CA LYS A 81 7.38 -11.41 12.26
C LYS A 81 5.96 -10.89 12.45
N GLN A 82 4.97 -11.78 12.30
CA GLN A 82 3.54 -11.48 12.26
C GLN A 82 3.24 -10.36 11.25
N ASP A 83 3.90 -10.44 10.09
CA ASP A 83 3.88 -9.39 9.08
C ASP A 83 4.25 -9.96 7.71
N TYR A 84 3.91 -9.22 6.64
CA TYR A 84 4.30 -9.59 5.28
C TYR A 84 5.75 -9.21 5.01
N VAL A 85 6.54 -10.15 4.50
CA VAL A 85 7.94 -9.93 4.14
C VAL A 85 8.14 -10.13 2.65
N ALA A 86 8.98 -9.28 2.06
CA ALA A 86 9.53 -9.51 0.74
C ALA A 86 10.39 -10.78 0.76
N ALA A 87 9.94 -11.80 0.05
CA ALA A 87 10.67 -12.99 -0.28
C ALA A 87 11.19 -12.85 -1.71
N TYR A 88 12.50 -12.64 -1.81
CA TYR A 88 13.24 -12.65 -3.06
C TYR A 88 13.57 -14.11 -3.41
N ALA A 89 13.20 -14.57 -4.60
CA ALA A 89 13.84 -15.76 -5.15
C ALA A 89 15.33 -15.46 -5.37
N ARG A 90 16.20 -16.42 -5.05
CA ARG A 90 17.65 -16.33 -5.29
C ARG A 90 18.00 -17.02 -6.59
#